data_AF-A0A1D2QTJ5-F1
#
_entry.id   AF-A0A1D2QTJ5-F1
#
_cell.length_a   1.000
_cell.length_b   1.000
_cell.length_c   1.000
_cell.angle_alpha   90.00
_cell.angle_beta   90.00
_cell.angle_gamma   90.00
#
_symmetry.space_group_name_H-M   'P 1'
#
loop_
_entity.id
_entity.type
_entity.pdbx_description
1 polymer ?
#
loop_
_entity_poly.entity_id
_entity_poly.type
_entity_poly.pdbx_seq_one_letter_code
_entity_poly.pdbx_strand_id
1 'polypeptide(L)' 'MNKCLAGTQRAFTLIELMIAVAIIGILAAIAYPSYLSQVANSRRAEGASELLIVASEQERFYTAQYRYMASEN' A
#
# COMPACT_ATOMS: atom_id res chain seq x y z
N MET A 1 -1.60 -57.48 -19.93
CA MET A 1 -2.03 -56.08 -20.12
C MET A 1 -2.16 -55.41 -18.75
N ASN A 2 -1.59 -54.21 -18.64
CA ASN A 2 -2.03 -53.11 -17.77
C ASN A 2 -1.61 -53.18 -16.30
N LYS A 3 -0.36 -52.77 -16.03
CA LYS A 3 0.01 -52.22 -14.72
C LYS A 3 -0.70 -50.88 -14.55
N CYS A 4 -1.72 -50.85 -13.71
CA CYS A 4 -2.39 -49.61 -13.31
C CYS A 4 -1.46 -48.87 -12.33
N LEU A 5 -0.84 -47.78 -12.80
CA LEU A 5 -0.01 -46.90 -11.98
C LEU A 5 -0.95 -46.08 -11.08
N ALA A 6 -1.32 -46.65 -9.94
CA ALA A 6 -2.00 -45.92 -8.88
C ALA A 6 -1.03 -44.84 -8.36
N GLY A 7 -1.24 -43.61 -8.82
CA GLY A 7 -0.48 -42.45 -8.35
C GLY A 7 -0.66 -42.30 -6.85
N THR A 8 0.44 -42.36 -6.12
CA THR A 8 0.49 -42.15 -4.68
C THR A 8 0.00 -40.75 -4.35
N GLN A 9 -1.28 -40.61 -4.00
CA GLN A 9 -1.80 -39.36 -3.45
C GLN A 9 -1.14 -39.11 -2.09
N ARG A 10 -0.14 -38.22 -2.05
CA ARG A 10 0.48 -37.75 -0.82
C ARG A 10 -0.49 -36.79 -0.13
N ALA A 11 -1.02 -37.19 1.02
CA ALA A 11 -1.75 -36.31 1.91
C ALA A 11 -0.75 -35.41 2.68
N PHE A 12 -1.05 -34.12 2.77
CA PHE A 12 -0.27 -33.12 3.51
C PHE A 12 -0.40 -33.35 5.02
N THR A 13 0.65 -33.06 5.79
CA THR A 13 0.65 -33.30 7.24
C THR A 13 0.22 -32.06 8.02
N LEU A 14 -0.35 -32.25 9.21
CA LEU A 14 -0.71 -31.14 10.11
C LEU A 14 0.51 -30.31 10.55
N ILE A 15 1.67 -30.96 10.72
CA ILE A 15 2.91 -30.28 11.11
C ILE A 15 3.41 -29.34 10.02
N GLU A 16 3.26 -29.73 8.75
CA GLU A 16 3.65 -28.91 7.60
C GLU A 16 2.79 -27.63 7.52
N LEU A 17 1.49 -27.74 7.83
CA LEU A 17 0.60 -26.58 7.91
C LEU A 17 0.93 -25.67 9.11
N MET A 18 1.28 -26.25 10.27
CA MET A 18 1.70 -25.46 11.45
C MET A 18 2.95 -24.62 11.16
N ILE A 19 3.94 -25.20 10.49
CA ILE A 19 5.17 -24.49 10.11
C ILE A 19 4.86 -23.40 9.08
N ALA A 20 4.04 -23.69 8.06
CA ALA A 20 3.64 -22.71 7.05
C ALA A 20 2.95 -21.49 7.69
N VAL A 21 1.99 -21.71 8.60
CA VAL A 21 1.30 -20.62 9.30
C VAL A 21 2.25 -19.85 10.22
N ALA A 22 3.18 -20.53 10.89
CA ALA A 22 4.19 -19.86 11.72
C ALA A 22 5.07 -18.91 10.89
N ILE A 23 5.54 -19.34 9.72
CA ILE A 23 6.35 -18.49 8.83
C ILE A 23 5.55 -17.28 8.35
N ILE A 24 4.32 -17.50 7.88
CA ILE A 24 3.43 -16.42 7.42
C ILE A 24 3.14 -15.43 8.56
N GLY A 25 2.91 -15.94 9.78
CA GLY A 25 2.66 -15.12 10.97
C GLY A 25 3.82 -14.18 11.30
N ILE A 26 5.06 -14.70 11.27
CA ILE A 26 6.26 -13.88 11.51
C ILE A 26 6.41 -12.79 10.45
N LEU A 27 6.23 -13.15 9.18
CA LEU A 27 6.32 -12.19 8.08
C LEU A 27 5.21 -11.12 8.17
N ALA A 28 3.97 -11.53 8.44
CA ALA A 28 2.83 -10.63 8.56
C ALA A 28 3.00 -9.65 9.73
N ALA A 29 3.56 -10.09 10.86
CA ALA A 29 3.81 -9.23 12.02
C ALA A 29 4.71 -8.02 11.72
N ILE A 30 5.68 -8.18 10.80
CA ILE A 30 6.60 -7.10 10.39
C ILE A 30 6.04 -6.35 9.17
N ALA A 31 5.53 -7.08 8.18
CA ALA A 31 5.07 -6.52 6.91
C ALA A 31 3.83 -5.66 7.07
N TYR A 32 2.87 -6.05 7.90
CA TYR A 32 1.60 -5.35 8.08
C TYR A 32 1.76 -3.91 8.62
N PRO A 33 2.42 -3.66 9.78
CA PRO A 33 2.62 -2.30 10.26
C PRO A 33 3.51 -1.48 9.32
N SER A 34 4.51 -2.10 8.68
CA SER A 34 5.36 -1.44 7.70
C SER A 34 4.56 -0.93 6.51
N TYR A 35 3.69 -1.75 5.94
CA TYR A 35 2.81 -1.37 4.83
C TYR A 35 1.87 -0.21 5.21
N LEU A 36 1.22 -0.29 6.38
CA LEU A 36 0.35 0.79 6.88
C LEU A 36 1.12 2.10 7.04
N SER A 37 2.35 2.06 7.56
CA SER A 37 3.19 3.25 7.70
C SER A 37 3.54 3.86 6.34
N GLN A 38 3.81 3.02 5.33
CA GLN A 38 4.14 3.46 3.99
C GLN A 38 2.95 4.15 3.31
N VAL A 39 1.75 3.58 3.45
CA VAL A 39 0.51 4.19 2.96
C VAL A 39 0.23 5.52 3.67
N ALA A 40 0.42 5.59 4.98
CA ALA A 40 0.24 6.83 5.73
C ALA A 40 1.24 7.92 5.29
N ASN A 41 2.49 7.54 5.03
CA ASN A 41 3.51 8.45 4.52
C ASN A 41 3.20 8.92 3.09
N SER A 42 2.73 8.03 2.21
CA SER A 42 2.30 8.38 0.84
C SER A 42 1.19 9.42 0.88
N ARG A 43 0.14 9.20 1.69
CA ARG A 43 -0.97 10.15 1.83
C ARG A 43 -0.53 11.53 2.33
N ARG A 44 0.44 11.58 3.24
CA ARG A 44 1.02 12.84 3.73
C ARG A 44 1.83 13.55 2.65
N ALA A 45 2.62 12.81 1.88
CA ALA A 45 3.41 13.34 0.78
C ALA A 45 2.51 13.89 -0.34
N GLU A 46 1.46 13.15 -0.70
CA GLU A 46 0.43 13.59 -1.65
C GLU A 46 -0.24 14.89 -1.18
N GLY A 47 -0.68 14.96 0.08
CA GLY A 47 -1.26 16.17 0.64
C GLY A 47 -0.31 17.37 0.61
N ALA A 48 0.97 17.17 0.94
CA ALA A 48 1.98 18.22 0.84
C ALA A 48 2.20 18.69 -0.60
N SER A 49 2.21 17.78 -1.57
CA SER A 49 2.35 18.12 -2.99
C SER A 49 1.15 18.92 -3.51
N GLU A 50 -0.07 18.56 -3.11
CA GLU A 50 -1.29 19.26 -3.51
C GLU A 50 -1.30 20.71 -3.01
N LEU A 51 -0.87 20.93 -1.75
CA LEU A 51 -0.75 22.28 -1.19
C LEU A 51 0.26 23.13 -1.97
N LEU A 52 1.37 22.56 -2.44
CA LEU A 52 2.34 23.27 -3.27
C LEU A 52 1.77 23.64 -4.63
N ILE A 53 1.01 22.74 -5.26
CA ILE A 53 0.30 23.02 -6.51
C ILE A 53 -0.64 24.21 -6.30
N VAL A 54 -1.51 24.14 -5.30
CA VAL A 54 -2.44 25.23 -4.96
C VAL A 54 -1.73 26.55 -4.67
N ALA A 55 -0.58 26.53 -4.00
CA ALA A 55 0.23 27.73 -3.76
C ALA A 55 0.80 28.33 -5.06
N SER A 56 1.32 27.48 -5.96
CA SER A 56 1.85 27.91 -7.26
C SER A 56 0.77 28.47 -8.18
N GLU A 57 -0.43 27.88 -8.17
CA GLU A 57 -1.58 28.38 -8.91
C GLU A 57 -2.00 29.74 -8.37
N GLN A 58 -2.02 29.93 -7.04
CA GLN A 58 -2.30 31.23 -6.44
C GLN A 58 -1.29 32.32 -6.85
N GLU A 59 -0.01 32.00 -6.94
CA GLU A 59 1.02 32.94 -7.40
C GLU A 59 0.82 33.34 -8.88
N ARG A 60 0.42 32.38 -9.73
CA ARG A 60 0.02 32.65 -11.12
C ARG A 60 -1.19 33.55 -11.21
N PHE A 61 -2.24 33.28 -10.42
CA PHE A 61 -3.44 34.13 -10.36
C PHE A 61 -3.10 35.55 -9.89
N TYR A 62 -2.24 35.68 -8.89
CA TYR A 62 -1.79 37.00 -8.43
C TYR A 62 -1.07 37.78 -9.52
N THR A 63 -0.16 37.14 -10.27
CA THR A 63 0.55 37.79 -11.38
C THR A 63 -0.40 38.17 -12.52
N ALA A 64 -1.45 37.38 -12.76
CA ALA A 64 -2.42 37.62 -13.84
C ALA A 64 -3.51 38.64 -13.50
N GLN A 65 -3.94 38.73 -12.25
CA GLN A 65 -5.13 39.50 -11.82
C GLN A 65 -4.83 40.57 -10.76
N TYR A 66 -3.58 40.69 -10.27
CA TYR A 66 -3.19 41.52 -9.12
C TYR A 66 -4.04 41.27 -7.85
N ARG A 67 -4.68 40.09 -7.74
CA ARG A 67 -5.52 39.69 -6.60
C ARG A 67 -5.29 38.23 -6.26
N TYR A 68 -5.20 37.91 -4.96
CA TYR A 68 -5.28 36.54 -4.47
C TYR A 68 -6.75 36.10 -4.41
N MET A 69 -7.05 34.85 -4.75
CA MET A 69 -8.42 34.27 -4.70
C MET A 69 -8.96 34.05 -3.27
N ALA A 70 -8.41 34.74 -2.26
CA ALA A 70 -8.81 34.63 -0.86
C ALA A 70 -9.61 35.84 -0.35
N SER A 71 -10.04 36.78 -1.20
CA SER A 71 -10.85 37.93 -0.75
C SER A 71 -12.12 38.16 -1.56
N GLU A 72 -13.15 37.38 -1.26
CA GLU A 72 -14.53 37.86 -1.32
C GLU A 72 -15.25 37.41 -0.04
N ASN A 73 -15.78 38.39 0.70
CA ASN A 73 -16.83 38.21 1.70
C ASN A 73 -18.16 38.54 1.04
#